data_AF-A0A2N3HHD5-F1
#
_entry.id   AF-A0A2N3HHD5-F1
#
_cell.length_a   1.000
_cell.length_b   1.000
_cell.length_c   1.000
_cell.angle_alpha   90.00
_cell.angle_beta   90.00
_cell.angle_gamma   90.00
#
_symmetry.space_group_name_H-M   'P 1'
#
loop_
_entity.id
_entity.type
_entity.pdbx_description
1 polymer ?
#
loop_
_entity_poly.entity_id
_entity_poly.type
_entity_poly.pdbx_seq_one_letter_code
_entity_poly.pdbx_strand_id
1 'polypeptide(L)'
;MLPVLILNLIPHTNHKNESAFIRRFPPHFLANKNTINIKTNRGYITGMDSSKLYIGYATTPLKLSSFQWDYNEFLTSSFSIKDSFPIAWKVLKNSVFENHIYLMEGLTPNIFESSLEKNVLFRKKIDSVTFTDCLPLSTSLFIVKTFNTQRTQQVLALLREGSNNLHIPNMNLKKQVDGFFCVDGDLIYNKEAERIIYTYRYRNEFLIFDSNLKFLYAENTIDPNFQAQIKVSSIKEHGMEKIILTAPPHVVNKKSFSQGQWLFINSNIISKNEDQLRFHSKSVIDIYELESGDYKYSFYIPSYEGLVMKDFAFYNNTLAVLYDQGIIVFNMGITKN
;
A
#
# COMPACT_ATOMS: atom_id res chain seq x y z
N MET A 1 10.48 -0.70 22.30
CA MET A 1 11.54 -0.10 21.46
C MET A 1 11.80 -1.07 20.31
N LEU A 2 11.40 -0.70 19.09
CA LEU A 2 11.33 -1.59 17.91
C LEU A 2 12.66 -1.59 17.12
N PRO A 3 12.97 -2.66 16.36
CA PRO A 3 14.17 -2.74 15.55
C PRO A 3 14.09 -1.75 14.38
N VAL A 4 15.16 -0.98 14.17
CA VAL A 4 15.34 -0.08 13.03
C VAL A 4 15.75 -0.90 11.81
N LEU A 5 14.93 -0.84 10.75
CA LEU A 5 15.18 -1.51 9.47
C LEU A 5 16.06 -0.63 8.58
N ILE A 6 17.20 -1.16 8.12
CA ILE A 6 18.01 -0.58 7.04
C ILE A 6 17.66 -1.36 5.77
N LEU A 7 17.00 -0.70 4.82
CA LEU A 7 16.63 -1.29 3.54
C LEU A 7 17.79 -1.13 2.55
N ASN A 8 18.53 -2.21 2.29
CA ASN A 8 19.50 -2.25 1.20
C ASN A 8 18.77 -2.60 -0.11
N LEU A 9 18.84 -1.71 -1.09
CA LEU A 9 18.40 -1.96 -2.46
C LEU A 9 19.45 -2.82 -3.17
N ILE A 10 19.19 -4.12 -3.30
CA ILE A 10 19.96 -5.06 -4.12
C ILE A 10 19.06 -5.47 -5.30
N PRO A 11 19.57 -5.51 -6.55
CA PRO A 11 18.76 -5.79 -7.72
C PRO A 11 18.12 -7.20 -7.67
N HIS A 12 16.92 -7.30 -8.24
CA HIS A 12 16.09 -8.50 -8.30
C HIS A 12 16.85 -9.70 -8.91
N THR A 13 16.96 -10.79 -8.14
CA THR A 13 17.37 -12.09 -8.67
C THR A 13 16.13 -12.85 -9.16
N ASN A 14 16.13 -13.20 -10.45
CA ASN A 14 15.05 -13.95 -11.11
C ASN A 14 14.97 -15.40 -10.59
N HIS A 15 14.02 -15.69 -9.71
CA HIS A 15 13.62 -17.06 -9.44
C HIS A 15 12.62 -17.53 -10.51
N LYS A 16 13.03 -18.51 -11.32
CA LYS A 16 12.16 -19.22 -12.28
C LYS A 16 11.14 -20.07 -11.49
N ASN A 17 9.94 -19.54 -11.31
CA ASN A 17 8.77 -20.33 -10.93
C ASN A 17 7.79 -20.29 -12.12
N GLU A 18 7.81 -21.32 -12.97
CA GLU A 18 6.71 -21.54 -13.91
C GLU A 18 5.49 -22.02 -13.10
N SER A 19 4.49 -21.17 -12.97
CA SER A 19 3.37 -21.41 -12.07
C SER A 19 2.25 -22.19 -12.76
N ALA A 20 1.56 -23.07 -12.02
CA ALA A 20 0.50 -23.94 -12.56
C ALA A 20 -0.85 -23.25 -12.88
N PHE A 21 -0.97 -21.94 -12.68
CA PHE A 21 -2.23 -21.20 -12.88
C PHE A 21 -2.28 -20.49 -14.24
N ILE A 22 -3.48 -20.08 -14.64
CA ILE A 22 -3.79 -19.43 -15.92
C ILE A 22 -4.52 -18.11 -15.65
N ARG A 23 -4.07 -17.04 -16.31
CA ARG A 23 -4.74 -15.72 -16.28
C ARG A 23 -5.71 -15.54 -17.43
N ARG A 24 -6.81 -14.85 -17.17
CA ARG A 24 -7.79 -14.43 -18.19
C ARG A 24 -7.51 -12.97 -18.54
N PHE A 25 -7.17 -12.70 -19.80
CA PHE A 25 -6.89 -11.34 -20.30
C PHE A 25 -8.00 -10.89 -21.26
N PRO A 26 -8.97 -10.08 -20.82
CA PRO A 26 -9.96 -9.51 -21.73
C PRO A 26 -9.26 -8.60 -22.76
N PRO A 27 -9.72 -8.61 -24.02
CA PRO A 27 -9.17 -7.72 -25.04
C PRO A 27 -9.46 -6.25 -24.68
N HIS A 28 -8.55 -5.35 -25.03
CA HIS A 28 -8.73 -3.88 -24.93
C HIS A 28 -9.15 -3.35 -23.53
N PHE A 29 -8.70 -3.98 -22.45
CA PHE A 29 -9.09 -3.59 -21.09
C PHE A 29 -8.75 -2.15 -20.72
N LEU A 30 -7.57 -1.67 -21.15
CA LEU A 30 -7.18 -0.27 -21.06
C LEU A 30 -7.52 0.43 -22.38
N ALA A 31 -8.46 1.35 -22.32
CA ALA A 31 -8.80 2.24 -23.42
C ALA A 31 -8.14 3.62 -23.19
N ASN A 32 -7.96 4.40 -24.26
CA ASN A 32 -7.56 5.81 -24.24
C ASN A 32 -6.42 6.18 -23.26
N LYS A 33 -5.20 6.32 -23.78
CA LYS A 33 -4.04 6.73 -23.00
C LYS A 33 -3.88 8.25 -23.05
N ASN A 34 -4.02 8.92 -21.92
CA ASN A 34 -3.55 10.29 -21.76
C ASN A 34 -2.23 10.27 -20.96
N THR A 35 -1.19 10.86 -21.53
CA THR A 35 0.11 10.95 -20.84
C THR A 35 0.17 12.30 -20.15
N ILE A 36 0.35 12.27 -18.83
CA ILE A 36 0.51 13.47 -18.04
C ILE A 36 1.98 13.52 -17.70
N ASN A 37 2.72 14.37 -18.42
CA ASN A 37 4.15 14.51 -18.20
C ASN A 37 4.37 15.27 -16.90
N ILE A 38 4.88 14.56 -15.90
CA ILE A 38 5.19 15.15 -14.62
C ILE A 38 6.62 14.77 -14.31
N LYS A 39 7.46 15.78 -14.15
CA LYS A 39 8.83 15.57 -13.69
C LYS A 39 8.82 15.34 -12.17
N THR A 40 8.10 14.33 -11.68
CA THR A 40 8.22 13.91 -10.28
C THR A 40 9.33 12.88 -10.17
N ASN A 41 10.34 13.14 -9.35
CA ASN A 41 11.34 12.13 -9.01
C ASN A 41 10.98 11.54 -7.64
N ARG A 42 10.86 10.21 -7.53
CA ARG A 42 10.65 9.47 -6.26
C ARG A 42 9.37 9.82 -5.47
N GLY A 43 8.26 10.10 -6.15
CA GLY A 43 6.95 10.23 -5.53
C GLY A 43 6.28 8.88 -5.23
N TYR A 44 5.16 8.92 -4.51
CA TYR A 44 4.18 7.85 -4.37
C TYR A 44 2.78 8.44 -4.36
N ILE A 45 1.77 7.66 -4.76
CA ILE A 45 0.39 8.12 -4.75
C ILE A 45 -0.13 8.09 -3.32
N THR A 46 -0.67 9.23 -2.86
CA THR A 46 -1.12 9.42 -1.48
C THR A 46 -2.64 9.54 -1.37
N GLY A 47 -3.31 9.78 -2.50
CA GLY A 47 -4.77 9.77 -2.64
C GLY A 47 -5.20 10.15 -4.05
N MET A 48 -6.44 9.84 -4.41
CA MET A 48 -7.04 10.20 -5.71
C MET A 48 -8.56 10.36 -5.54
N ASP A 49 -9.12 11.39 -6.16
CA ASP A 49 -10.57 11.62 -6.22
C ASP A 49 -11.01 12.08 -7.63
N SER A 50 -12.28 12.49 -7.75
CA SER A 50 -12.88 12.94 -9.01
C SER A 50 -12.27 14.20 -9.59
N SER A 51 -11.54 14.98 -8.78
CA SER A 51 -10.97 16.28 -9.12
C SER A 51 -9.43 16.28 -9.12
N LYS A 52 -8.79 15.43 -8.29
CA LYS A 52 -7.35 15.49 -8.04
C LYS A 52 -6.68 14.13 -7.93
N LEU A 53 -5.42 14.07 -8.35
CA LEU A 53 -4.45 13.03 -7.94
C LEU A 53 -3.40 13.65 -7.03
N TYR A 54 -3.17 13.05 -5.88
CA TYR A 54 -2.21 13.54 -4.90
C TYR A 54 -0.94 12.68 -4.89
N ILE A 55 0.21 13.35 -4.86
CA ILE A 55 1.54 12.74 -4.86
C ILE A 55 2.33 13.24 -3.64
N GLY A 56 2.78 12.28 -2.83
CA GLY A 56 3.68 12.50 -1.71
C GLY A 56 5.13 12.19 -2.06
N TYR A 57 6.08 12.70 -1.27
CA TYR A 57 7.51 12.49 -1.46
C TYR A 57 8.19 12.11 -0.15
N ALA A 58 8.87 10.97 -0.11
CA ALA A 58 9.53 10.50 1.11
C ALA A 58 10.68 11.44 1.56
N THR A 59 11.32 12.15 0.63
CA THR A 59 12.41 13.09 0.92
C THR A 59 11.92 14.46 1.39
N THR A 60 10.66 14.81 1.12
CA THR A 60 10.05 16.09 1.48
C THR A 60 8.59 15.87 1.94
N PRO A 61 8.38 15.21 3.09
CA PRO A 61 7.05 14.73 3.52
C PRO A 61 6.05 15.86 3.80
N LEU A 62 6.54 17.07 4.09
CA LEU A 62 5.73 18.29 4.27
C LEU A 62 5.27 18.93 2.95
N LYS A 63 5.63 18.36 1.80
CA LYS A 63 5.13 18.79 0.49
C LYS A 63 4.13 17.78 -0.04
N LEU A 64 3.03 18.29 -0.60
CA LEU A 64 2.02 17.52 -1.32
C LEU A 64 1.86 18.13 -2.70
N SER A 65 2.16 17.36 -3.75
CA SER A 65 1.78 17.75 -5.10
C SER A 65 0.38 17.23 -5.41
N SER A 66 -0.42 18.01 -6.13
CA SER A 66 -1.73 17.59 -6.62
C SER A 66 -1.84 17.93 -8.10
N PHE A 67 -2.19 16.94 -8.91
CA PHE A 67 -2.65 17.17 -10.26
C PHE A 67 -4.13 17.47 -10.27
N GLN A 68 -4.55 18.56 -10.89
CA GLN A 68 -5.95 18.93 -11.06
C GLN A 68 -6.45 18.40 -12.41
N TRP A 69 -7.42 17.49 -12.43
CA TRP A 69 -7.91 16.88 -13.67
C TRP A 69 -8.47 17.91 -14.65
N ASP A 70 -9.32 18.82 -14.16
CA ASP A 70 -10.04 19.80 -15.00
C ASP A 70 -9.13 20.87 -15.61
N TYR A 71 -8.05 21.21 -14.91
CA TYR A 71 -7.14 22.29 -15.31
C TYR A 71 -5.85 21.80 -15.96
N ASN A 72 -5.61 20.47 -15.95
CA ASN A 72 -4.36 19.86 -16.40
C ASN A 72 -3.12 20.52 -15.76
N GLU A 73 -3.21 20.84 -14.46
CA GLU A 73 -2.22 21.63 -13.73
C GLU A 73 -1.65 20.87 -12.54
N PHE A 74 -0.35 21.06 -12.29
CA PHE A 74 0.33 20.61 -11.08
C PHE A 74 0.46 21.74 -10.07
N LEU A 75 -0.20 21.57 -8.91
CA LEU A 75 -0.02 22.42 -7.75
C LEU A 75 0.82 21.70 -6.70
N THR A 76 1.59 22.45 -5.91
CA THR A 76 2.31 21.90 -4.75
C THR A 76 2.04 22.76 -3.53
N SER A 77 1.44 22.14 -2.51
CA SER A 77 1.23 22.75 -1.20
C SER A 77 2.34 22.35 -0.25
N SER A 78 2.77 23.29 0.59
CA SER A 78 3.71 23.03 1.68
C SER A 78 2.99 23.20 3.01
N PHE A 79 3.25 22.29 3.93
CA PHE A 79 2.65 22.25 5.25
C PHE A 79 3.70 22.54 6.33
N SER A 80 3.24 23.07 7.45
CA SER A 80 4.04 23.26 8.67
C SER A 80 3.41 22.49 9.82
N ILE A 81 4.21 22.03 10.77
CA ILE A 81 3.71 21.40 11.99
C ILE A 81 3.67 22.48 13.07
N LYS A 82 2.53 22.62 13.75
CA LYS A 82 2.26 23.73 14.68
C LYS A 82 3.27 23.82 15.83
N ASP A 83 3.61 22.69 16.43
CA ASP A 83 4.49 22.61 17.60
C ASP A 83 5.71 21.70 17.32
N SER A 84 6.73 21.82 18.17
CA SER A 84 7.95 21.02 18.07
C SER A 84 7.78 19.67 18.76
N PHE A 85 7.96 18.59 18.00
CA PHE A 85 7.95 17.22 18.51
C PHE A 85 9.18 16.46 17.99
N PRO A 86 9.70 15.47 18.72
CA PRO A 86 10.62 14.49 18.16
C PRO A 86 9.91 13.76 17.00
N ILE A 87 10.46 13.86 15.79
CA ILE A 87 9.88 13.25 14.58
C ILE A 87 10.95 12.42 13.89
N ALA A 88 10.63 11.17 13.58
CA ALA A 88 11.45 10.33 12.73
C ALA A 88 11.27 10.69 11.24
N TRP A 89 11.83 11.82 10.82
CA TRP A 89 11.65 12.41 9.49
C TRP A 89 11.87 11.45 8.30
N LYS A 90 12.80 10.49 8.44
CA LYS A 90 13.14 9.53 7.36
C LYS A 90 12.01 8.55 7.03
N VAL A 91 11.07 8.33 7.94
CA VAL A 91 9.95 7.39 7.77
C VAL A 91 8.60 8.08 7.81
N LEU A 92 8.58 9.42 7.95
CA LEU A 92 7.36 10.22 7.88
C LEU A 92 6.79 10.15 6.47
N LYS A 93 5.56 9.66 6.37
CA LYS A 93 4.81 9.58 5.11
C LYS A 93 3.53 10.39 5.23
N ASN A 94 3.07 10.92 4.10
CA ASN A 94 1.77 11.53 4.01
C ASN A 94 0.75 10.56 3.40
N SER A 95 -0.52 10.72 3.79
CA SER A 95 -1.69 10.10 3.16
C SER A 95 -2.78 11.16 3.01
N VAL A 96 -3.53 11.14 1.92
CA VAL A 96 -4.75 11.95 1.78
C VAL A 96 -5.96 11.04 1.99
N PHE A 97 -6.83 11.43 2.90
CA PHE A 97 -8.09 10.73 3.16
C PHE A 97 -9.20 11.76 3.33
N GLU A 98 -10.20 11.69 2.44
CA GLU A 98 -11.22 12.73 2.26
C GLU A 98 -10.55 14.11 2.04
N ASN A 99 -11.08 15.19 2.63
CA ASN A 99 -10.51 16.53 2.49
C ASN A 99 -9.37 16.81 3.50
N HIS A 100 -8.69 15.77 3.99
CA HIS A 100 -7.62 15.88 4.99
C HIS A 100 -6.31 15.26 4.51
N ILE A 101 -5.21 15.89 4.91
CA ILE A 101 -3.87 15.33 4.84
C ILE A 101 -3.46 14.82 6.22
N TYR A 102 -2.82 13.65 6.23
CA TYR A 102 -2.23 13.07 7.42
C TYR A 102 -0.73 12.88 7.18
N LEU A 103 0.11 13.22 8.16
CA LEU A 103 1.53 12.87 8.19
C LEU A 103 1.79 11.92 9.35
N MET A 104 2.28 10.72 9.06
CA MET A 104 2.29 9.63 10.02
C MET A 104 3.65 8.93 10.06
N GLU A 105 4.14 8.69 11.27
CA GLU A 105 5.26 7.80 11.54
C GLU A 105 5.13 7.19 12.94
N GLY A 106 5.47 5.91 13.09
CA GLY A 106 5.25 5.20 14.34
C GLY A 106 6.51 4.89 15.16
N LEU A 107 7.67 5.48 14.81
CA LEU A 107 8.90 5.36 15.61
C LEU A 107 8.87 6.31 16.81
N THR A 108 8.45 7.56 16.59
CA THR A 108 8.20 8.57 17.63
C THR A 108 6.70 8.88 17.75
N PRO A 109 5.87 7.83 17.77
CA PRO A 109 4.48 7.76 17.30
C PRO A 109 3.77 9.10 17.10
N ASN A 110 3.91 9.64 15.90
CA ASN A 110 3.29 10.88 15.48
C ASN A 110 2.25 10.61 14.38
N ILE A 111 1.05 11.13 14.58
CA ILE A 111 0.05 11.35 13.53
C ILE A 111 -0.26 12.84 13.57
N PHE A 112 0.00 13.53 12.48
CA PHE A 112 -0.38 14.92 12.28
C PHE A 112 -1.50 15.00 11.25
N GLU A 113 -2.39 15.96 11.39
CA GLU A 113 -3.57 16.12 10.53
C GLU A 113 -3.87 17.60 10.27
N SER A 114 -4.39 17.87 9.08
CA SER A 114 -4.95 19.15 8.67
C SER A 114 -5.98 18.91 7.57
N SER A 115 -6.97 19.80 7.47
CA SER A 115 -7.71 19.98 6.20
C SER A 115 -6.73 20.40 5.10
N LEU A 116 -6.98 19.94 3.86
CA LEU A 116 -6.18 20.30 2.68
C LEU A 116 -6.21 21.80 2.35
N GLU A 117 -7.20 22.53 2.83
CA GLU A 117 -7.35 23.99 2.67
C GLU A 117 -6.45 24.78 3.64
N LYS A 118 -5.93 24.11 4.67
CA LYS A 118 -5.05 24.70 5.68
C LYS A 118 -3.64 24.18 5.50
N ASN A 119 -2.65 25.01 5.81
CA ASN A 119 -1.22 24.68 5.69
C ASN A 119 -0.53 24.40 7.03
N VAL A 120 -1.32 24.23 8.11
CA VAL A 120 -0.81 23.96 9.46
C VAL A 120 -1.38 22.65 9.97
N LEU A 121 -0.49 21.70 10.25
CA LEU A 121 -0.77 20.38 10.77
C LEU A 121 -0.75 20.38 12.30
N PHE A 122 -1.74 19.74 12.91
CA PHE A 122 -1.86 19.54 14.35
C PHE A 122 -1.59 18.08 14.70
N ARG A 123 -0.88 17.85 15.81
CA ARG A 123 -0.59 16.49 16.29
C ARG A 123 -1.80 15.90 16.98
N LYS A 124 -2.13 14.65 16.64
CA LYS A 124 -3.15 13.84 17.31
C LYS A 124 -2.65 13.33 18.66
N LYS A 125 -3.54 13.15 19.63
CA LYS A 125 -3.22 12.65 20.99
C LYS A 125 -3.12 11.12 21.02
N ILE A 126 -1.93 10.55 20.76
CA ILE A 126 -1.70 9.10 20.59
C ILE A 126 -0.41 8.58 21.27
N ASP A 127 -0.03 9.14 22.41
CA ASP A 127 1.34 9.16 22.96
C ASP A 127 1.94 7.84 23.47
N SER A 128 1.41 6.68 23.08
CA SER A 128 1.84 5.39 23.65
C SER A 128 1.88 4.23 22.67
N VAL A 129 1.48 4.43 21.41
CA VAL A 129 1.37 3.35 20.44
C VAL A 129 2.33 3.55 19.28
N THR A 130 3.45 2.82 19.30
CA THR A 130 4.32 2.69 18.12
C THR A 130 3.65 1.86 17.04
N PHE A 131 3.93 2.14 15.77
CA PHE A 131 3.39 1.40 14.64
C PHE A 131 4.36 1.41 13.45
N THR A 132 4.18 0.46 12.54
CA THR A 132 4.95 0.37 11.28
C THR A 132 4.13 0.82 10.07
N ASP A 133 2.80 0.86 10.23
CA ASP A 133 1.87 1.35 9.23
C ASP A 133 0.65 1.95 9.93
N CYS A 134 0.02 2.94 9.31
CA CYS A 134 -1.15 3.62 9.87
C CYS A 134 -2.07 4.10 8.76
N LEU A 135 -3.36 3.85 8.94
CA LEU A 135 -4.40 4.18 7.99
C LEU A 135 -5.54 4.92 8.70
N PRO A 136 -5.88 6.15 8.28
CA PRO A 136 -7.05 6.85 8.82
C PRO A 136 -8.35 6.21 8.33
N LEU A 137 -9.30 6.03 9.24
CA LEU A 137 -10.71 5.70 8.94
C LEU A 137 -11.62 6.92 9.12
N SER A 138 -11.22 7.84 9.99
CA SER A 138 -11.81 9.16 10.20
C SER A 138 -10.77 10.08 10.83
N THR A 139 -11.16 11.31 11.18
CA THR A 139 -10.28 12.26 11.87
C THR A 139 -9.86 11.83 13.27
N SER A 140 -10.51 10.83 13.88
CA SER A 140 -10.23 10.37 15.26
C SER A 140 -10.07 8.84 15.39
N LEU A 141 -10.18 8.09 14.29
CA LEU A 141 -10.09 6.64 14.28
C LEU A 141 -9.10 6.18 13.21
N PHE A 142 -8.17 5.33 13.62
CA PHE A 142 -7.07 4.84 12.80
C PHE A 142 -6.96 3.32 12.93
N ILE A 143 -6.48 2.66 11.88
CA ILE A 143 -5.93 1.31 11.97
C ILE A 143 -4.43 1.44 11.98
N VAL A 144 -3.78 0.79 12.93
CA VAL A 144 -2.33 0.73 13.02
C VAL A 144 -1.86 -0.71 12.87
N LYS A 145 -0.78 -0.90 12.12
CA LYS A 145 0.00 -2.15 12.14
C LYS A 145 1.10 -2.00 13.19
N THR A 146 1.04 -2.77 14.26
CA THR A 146 1.96 -2.65 15.40
C THR A 146 2.47 -4.02 15.85
N PHE A 147 3.61 -4.06 16.54
CA PHE A 147 4.16 -5.31 17.05
C PHE A 147 3.55 -5.65 18.41
N ASN A 148 2.87 -6.79 18.48
CA ASN A 148 2.32 -7.31 19.72
C ASN A 148 3.32 -8.29 20.35
N THR A 149 3.80 -7.94 21.54
CA THR A 149 4.81 -8.73 22.26
C THR A 149 4.28 -10.08 22.73
N GLN A 150 3.01 -10.17 23.14
CA GLN A 150 2.38 -11.42 23.59
C GLN A 150 2.24 -12.43 22.44
N ARG A 151 1.87 -11.94 21.24
CA ARG A 151 1.73 -12.77 20.03
C ARG A 151 3.05 -12.92 19.27
N THR A 152 4.10 -12.18 19.62
CA THR A 152 5.41 -12.16 18.95
C THR A 152 5.32 -11.94 17.43
N GLN A 153 4.42 -11.04 17.01
CA GLN A 153 4.19 -10.70 15.59
C GLN A 153 3.60 -9.30 15.43
N GLN A 154 3.65 -8.77 14.22
CA GLN A 154 2.84 -7.61 13.84
C GLN A 154 1.36 -8.00 13.77
N VAL A 155 0.51 -7.08 14.20
CA VAL A 155 -0.94 -7.19 14.20
C VAL A 155 -1.56 -5.88 13.75
N LEU A 156 -2.77 -5.95 13.22
CA LEU A 156 -3.64 -4.79 13.03
C LEU A 156 -4.36 -4.46 14.34
N ALA A 157 -4.52 -3.19 14.65
CA ALA A 157 -5.27 -2.71 15.80
C ALA A 157 -6.02 -1.42 15.48
N LEU A 158 -7.18 -1.22 16.10
CA LEU A 158 -7.84 0.09 16.09
C LEU A 158 -7.23 0.98 17.17
N LEU A 159 -6.91 2.21 16.76
CA LEU A 159 -6.41 3.28 17.58
C LEU A 159 -7.38 4.46 17.49
N ARG A 160 -7.87 4.93 18.63
CA ARG A 160 -8.73 6.12 18.73
C ARG A 160 -7.93 7.26 19.34
N GLU A 161 -8.06 8.45 18.78
CA GLU A 161 -7.47 9.66 19.36
C GLU A 161 -7.91 9.83 20.83
N GLY A 162 -6.96 10.14 21.71
CA GLY A 162 -7.18 10.27 23.15
C GLY A 162 -7.30 8.95 23.92
N SER A 163 -7.27 7.81 23.23
CA SER A 163 -7.23 6.48 23.85
C SER A 163 -5.83 5.90 23.78
N ASN A 164 -5.32 5.41 24.91
CA ASN A 164 -4.12 4.57 24.95
C ASN A 164 -4.42 3.08 24.75
N ASN A 165 -5.71 2.70 24.71
CA ASN A 165 -6.12 1.32 24.52
C ASN A 165 -6.24 0.99 23.04
N LEU A 166 -5.53 -0.05 22.63
CA LEU A 166 -5.66 -0.67 21.32
C LEU A 166 -6.70 -1.77 21.33
N HIS A 167 -7.64 -1.71 20.40
CA HIS A 167 -8.51 -2.85 20.14
C HIS A 167 -7.84 -3.75 19.09
N ILE A 168 -7.36 -4.91 19.54
CA ILE A 168 -6.72 -5.91 18.69
C ILE A 168 -7.71 -7.07 18.52
N PRO A 169 -8.22 -7.35 17.31
CA PRO A 169 -9.15 -8.44 17.10
C PRO A 169 -8.47 -9.80 17.34
N ASN A 170 -9.28 -10.81 17.67
CA ASN A 170 -8.81 -12.18 17.88
C ASN A 170 -8.21 -12.74 16.59
N MET A 171 -9.01 -12.78 15.52
CA MET A 171 -8.53 -13.07 14.17
C MET A 171 -7.81 -11.85 13.60
N ASN A 172 -6.57 -12.05 13.17
CA ASN A 172 -5.64 -10.98 12.78
C ASN A 172 -4.62 -11.54 11.79
N LEU A 173 -3.55 -10.79 11.53
CA LEU A 173 -2.43 -11.25 10.72
C LEU A 173 -1.89 -12.59 11.23
N LYS A 174 -1.59 -13.50 10.30
CA LYS A 174 -1.15 -14.87 10.59
C LYS A 174 0.33 -15.02 10.25
N LYS A 175 1.16 -15.12 11.29
CA LYS A 175 2.58 -15.51 11.20
C LYS A 175 2.75 -16.89 10.57
N GLN A 176 3.72 -16.98 9.64
CA GLN A 176 4.20 -18.23 9.04
C GLN A 176 5.69 -18.48 9.31
N VAL A 177 6.49 -17.43 9.47
CA VAL A 177 7.94 -17.53 9.70
C VAL A 177 8.33 -16.73 10.95
N ASP A 178 8.59 -15.43 10.82
CA ASP A 178 9.18 -14.60 11.88
C ASP A 178 8.16 -13.73 12.62
N GLY A 179 7.05 -13.40 11.95
CA GLY A 179 5.99 -12.55 12.50
C GLY A 179 6.22 -11.06 12.28
N PHE A 180 7.30 -10.66 11.61
CA PHE A 180 7.57 -9.28 11.22
C PHE A 180 7.54 -9.13 9.69
N PHE A 181 8.44 -9.81 8.99
CA PHE A 181 8.50 -9.79 7.52
C PHE A 181 7.42 -10.69 6.89
N CYS A 182 7.19 -11.89 7.42
CA CYS A 182 6.23 -12.83 6.79
C CYS A 182 4.78 -12.34 6.80
N VAL A 183 4.46 -11.37 7.64
CA VAL A 183 3.13 -10.75 7.74
C VAL A 183 3.10 -9.37 7.09
N ASP A 184 4.16 -8.97 6.38
CA ASP A 184 4.17 -7.70 5.65
C ASP A 184 3.22 -7.73 4.45
N GLY A 185 2.75 -6.56 4.04
CA GLY A 185 1.60 -6.42 3.17
C GLY A 185 1.03 -5.01 3.17
N ASP A 186 0.07 -4.80 2.29
CA ASP A 186 -0.63 -3.51 2.14
C ASP A 186 -1.91 -3.50 2.97
N LEU A 187 -2.12 -2.38 3.66
CA LEU A 187 -3.32 -2.10 4.44
C LEU A 187 -4.14 -1.01 3.73
N ILE A 188 -5.37 -1.33 3.33
CA ILE A 188 -6.23 -0.45 2.53
C ILE A 188 -7.60 -0.34 3.19
N TYR A 189 -8.20 0.85 3.12
CA TYR A 189 -9.60 1.06 3.49
C TYR A 189 -10.37 1.48 2.25
N ASN A 190 -11.25 0.61 1.80
CA ASN A 190 -12.21 0.92 0.76
C ASN A 190 -13.45 1.50 1.44
N LYS A 191 -13.55 2.83 1.42
CA LYS A 191 -14.65 3.57 2.03
C LYS A 191 -16.00 3.26 1.37
N GLU A 192 -16.05 3.07 0.06
CA GLU A 192 -17.29 2.78 -0.67
C GLU A 192 -17.90 1.44 -0.25
N ALA A 193 -17.05 0.44 -0.01
CA ALA A 193 -17.48 -0.89 0.46
C ALA A 193 -17.53 -1.01 2.00
N GLU A 194 -17.05 -0.01 2.74
CA GLU A 194 -16.80 -0.07 4.19
C GLU A 194 -16.00 -1.33 4.57
N ARG A 195 -14.93 -1.60 3.83
CA ARG A 195 -14.04 -2.75 4.05
C ARG A 195 -12.61 -2.33 4.27
N ILE A 196 -11.97 -3.00 5.22
CA ILE A 196 -10.53 -2.96 5.40
C ILE A 196 -9.97 -4.21 4.72
N ILE A 197 -8.96 -4.01 3.88
CA ILE A 197 -8.31 -5.07 3.13
C ILE A 197 -6.85 -5.15 3.57
N TYR A 198 -6.39 -6.36 3.85
CA TYR A 198 -4.98 -6.63 4.09
C TYR A 198 -4.45 -7.65 3.09
N THR A 199 -3.59 -7.22 2.16
CA THR A 199 -3.00 -8.11 1.14
C THR A 199 -1.59 -8.47 1.55
N TYR A 200 -1.31 -9.76 1.78
CA TYR A 200 0.05 -10.19 2.14
C TYR A 200 1.02 -10.04 0.97
N ARG A 201 2.23 -9.57 1.25
CA ARG A 201 3.27 -9.31 0.23
C ARG A 201 3.95 -10.58 -0.29
N TYR A 202 4.15 -11.56 0.58
CA TYR A 202 5.00 -12.73 0.31
C TYR A 202 4.24 -14.05 0.17
N ARG A 203 2.91 -14.01 0.20
CA ARG A 203 2.05 -15.19 -0.01
C ARG A 203 0.75 -14.82 -0.72
N ASN A 204 0.07 -15.82 -1.24
CA ASN A 204 -1.12 -15.70 -2.05
C ASN A 204 -2.41 -15.48 -1.23
N GLU A 205 -2.44 -14.55 -0.27
CA GLU A 205 -3.59 -14.38 0.61
C GLU A 205 -3.92 -12.90 0.83
N PHE A 206 -5.21 -12.60 0.93
CA PHE A 206 -5.70 -11.34 1.45
C PHE A 206 -6.81 -11.57 2.48
N LEU A 207 -6.94 -10.62 3.42
CA LEU A 207 -7.92 -10.65 4.50
C LEU A 207 -8.88 -9.49 4.34
N ILE A 208 -10.15 -9.73 4.66
CA ILE A 208 -11.20 -8.71 4.66
C ILE A 208 -11.76 -8.55 6.07
N PHE A 209 -11.84 -7.29 6.51
CA PHE A 209 -12.46 -6.89 7.77
C PHE A 209 -13.54 -5.83 7.52
N ASP A 210 -14.48 -5.70 8.45
CA ASP A 210 -15.39 -4.54 8.49
C ASP A 210 -14.67 -3.28 8.98
N SER A 211 -15.35 -2.14 8.99
CA SER A 211 -14.81 -0.85 9.47
C SER A 211 -14.46 -0.82 10.97
N ASN A 212 -14.89 -1.82 11.75
CA ASN A 212 -14.53 -2.00 13.17
C ASN A 212 -13.38 -3.02 13.34
N LEU A 213 -12.69 -3.38 12.25
CA LEU A 213 -11.59 -4.35 12.23
C LEU A 213 -12.03 -5.75 12.70
N LYS A 214 -13.31 -6.08 12.59
CA LYS A 214 -13.81 -7.45 12.77
C LYS A 214 -13.53 -8.24 11.51
N PHE A 215 -12.85 -9.38 11.68
CA PHE A 215 -12.56 -10.30 10.58
C PHE A 215 -13.87 -10.80 9.94
N LEU A 216 -13.94 -10.75 8.61
CA LEU A 216 -15.05 -11.27 7.83
C LEU A 216 -14.65 -12.59 7.16
N TYR A 217 -13.62 -12.56 6.32
CA TYR A 217 -13.12 -13.73 5.63
C TYR A 217 -11.68 -13.52 5.13
N ALA A 218 -11.06 -14.60 4.65
CA ALA A 218 -9.76 -14.61 4.01
C ALA A 218 -9.87 -15.37 2.69
N GLU A 219 -9.20 -14.90 1.65
CA GLU A 219 -9.21 -15.56 0.35
C GLU A 219 -7.82 -15.57 -0.27
N ASN A 220 -7.65 -16.45 -1.26
CA ASN A 220 -6.40 -16.63 -1.95
C ASN A 220 -6.34 -15.82 -3.26
N THR A 221 -5.17 -15.26 -3.55
CA THR A 221 -4.88 -14.82 -4.92
C THR A 221 -4.68 -16.03 -5.82
N ILE A 222 -4.83 -15.84 -7.13
CA ILE A 222 -4.80 -16.95 -8.12
C ILE A 222 -3.46 -17.68 -8.21
N ASP A 223 -2.39 -17.10 -7.69
CA ASP A 223 -1.07 -17.72 -7.71
C ASP A 223 -0.97 -18.82 -6.62
N PRO A 224 -0.10 -19.82 -6.79
CA PRO A 224 -0.04 -20.98 -5.88
C PRO A 224 0.88 -20.78 -4.66
N ASN A 225 1.34 -19.56 -4.33
CA ASN A 225 2.33 -19.35 -3.29
C ASN A 225 1.70 -19.22 -1.89
N PHE A 226 1.26 -20.33 -1.31
CA PHE A 226 0.62 -20.37 0.03
C PHE A 226 1.54 -20.00 1.20
N GLN A 227 2.85 -20.19 1.04
CA GLN A 227 3.83 -19.98 2.10
C GLN A 227 4.72 -18.79 1.77
N ALA A 228 4.96 -17.95 2.77
CA ALA A 228 5.93 -16.86 2.71
C ALA A 228 7.35 -17.42 2.56
N GLN A 229 7.88 -17.37 1.34
CA GLN A 229 9.24 -17.80 1.02
C GLN A 229 10.25 -16.68 1.37
N ILE A 230 10.52 -16.54 2.66
CA ILE A 230 11.50 -15.58 3.19
C ILE A 230 12.57 -16.28 4.00
N LYS A 231 13.80 -15.73 3.99
CA LYS A 231 14.91 -16.20 4.81
C LYS A 231 15.30 -15.09 5.77
N VAL A 232 15.15 -15.37 7.06
CA VAL A 232 15.43 -14.42 8.14
C VAL A 232 16.51 -14.93 9.08
N SER A 233 17.24 -14.00 9.70
CA SER A 233 18.13 -14.27 10.83
C SER A 233 17.94 -13.19 11.89
N SER A 234 18.40 -13.48 13.09
CA SER A 234 18.41 -12.55 14.21
C SER A 234 19.85 -12.15 14.53
N ILE A 235 20.10 -10.85 14.62
CA ILE A 235 21.37 -10.29 15.06
C ILE A 235 21.17 -9.50 16.35
N LYS A 236 22.10 -9.62 17.29
CA LYS A 236 22.15 -8.77 18.48
C LYS A 236 23.06 -7.58 18.21
N GLU A 237 22.53 -6.37 18.32
CA GLU A 237 23.29 -5.14 18.12
C GLU A 237 22.91 -4.14 19.22
N HIS A 238 23.91 -3.64 19.96
CA HIS A 238 23.70 -2.73 21.11
C HIS A 238 22.70 -3.28 22.16
N GLY A 239 22.73 -4.59 22.42
CA GLY A 239 21.82 -5.25 23.34
C GLY A 239 20.39 -5.45 22.81
N MET A 240 20.11 -5.05 21.56
CA MET A 240 18.81 -5.20 20.91
C MET A 240 18.84 -6.33 19.89
N GLU A 241 17.77 -7.12 19.86
CA GLU A 241 17.54 -8.12 18.83
C GLU A 241 16.95 -7.46 17.57
N LYS A 242 17.60 -7.68 16.43
CA LYS A 242 17.14 -7.21 15.12
C LYS A 242 16.93 -8.41 14.21
N ILE A 243 15.73 -8.55 13.67
CA ILE A 243 15.42 -9.52 12.63
C ILE A 243 15.80 -8.91 11.28
N ILE A 244 16.58 -9.62 10.49
CA ILE A 244 17.05 -9.20 9.17
C ILE A 244 16.68 -10.24 8.12
N LEU A 245 16.48 -9.81 6.88
CA LEU A 245 16.42 -10.69 5.71
C LEU A 245 17.84 -11.09 5.32
N THR A 246 18.09 -12.39 5.16
CA THR A 246 19.40 -12.93 4.74
C THR A 246 19.48 -13.23 3.24
N ALA A 247 18.37 -13.07 2.53
CA ALA A 247 18.28 -13.17 1.08
C ALA A 247 17.12 -12.30 0.56
N PRO A 248 17.14 -11.86 -0.70
CA PRO A 248 15.98 -11.22 -1.32
C PRO A 248 14.73 -12.10 -1.18
N PRO A 249 13.61 -11.57 -0.65
CA PRO A 249 12.40 -12.35 -0.47
C PRO A 249 11.65 -12.53 -1.80
N HIS A 250 10.93 -13.64 -1.94
CA HIS A 250 10.07 -13.87 -3.08
C HIS A 250 8.76 -13.06 -2.92
N VAL A 251 8.70 -11.90 -3.58
CA VAL A 251 7.51 -11.03 -3.58
C VAL A 251 6.43 -11.67 -4.46
N VAL A 252 5.24 -11.87 -3.89
CA VAL A 252 4.05 -12.39 -4.57
C VAL A 252 3.16 -11.23 -5.01
N ASN A 253 2.81 -10.36 -4.06
CA ASN A 253 1.95 -9.20 -4.28
C ASN A 253 2.77 -7.92 -4.04
N LYS A 254 3.04 -7.16 -5.11
CA LYS A 254 3.87 -5.93 -5.04
C LYS A 254 3.13 -4.78 -4.39
N LYS A 255 1.89 -4.57 -4.81
CA LYS A 255 1.04 -3.46 -4.40
C LYS A 255 -0.42 -3.82 -4.63
N SER A 256 -1.32 -3.35 -3.80
CA SER A 256 -2.76 -3.47 -3.98
C SER A 256 -3.48 -2.13 -3.84
N PHE A 257 -4.66 -2.04 -4.44
CA PHE A 257 -5.59 -0.92 -4.34
C PHE A 257 -7.02 -1.47 -4.34
N SER A 258 -7.98 -0.76 -3.75
CA SER A 258 -9.37 -1.18 -3.77
C SER A 258 -10.32 0.01 -3.90
N GLN A 259 -11.34 -0.16 -4.74
CA GLN A 259 -12.42 0.81 -4.94
C GLN A 259 -13.71 0.11 -5.36
N GLY A 260 -14.85 0.58 -4.87
CA GLY A 260 -16.15 -0.02 -5.14
C GLY A 260 -16.15 -1.49 -4.73
N GLN A 261 -16.59 -2.38 -5.60
CA GLN A 261 -16.58 -3.84 -5.37
C GLN A 261 -15.24 -4.51 -5.71
N TRP A 262 -14.21 -3.76 -6.12
CA TRP A 262 -13.01 -4.34 -6.72
C TRP A 262 -11.78 -4.25 -5.81
N LEU A 263 -10.97 -5.31 -5.86
CA LEU A 263 -9.61 -5.37 -5.34
C LEU A 263 -8.65 -5.60 -6.51
N PHE A 264 -7.67 -4.71 -6.64
CA PHE A 264 -6.65 -4.74 -7.68
C PHE A 264 -5.31 -5.09 -7.06
N ILE A 265 -4.64 -6.13 -7.57
CA ILE A 265 -3.37 -6.61 -7.02
C ILE A 265 -2.33 -6.65 -8.13
N ASN A 266 -1.25 -5.89 -7.96
CA ASN A 266 -0.05 -6.00 -8.80
C ASN A 266 0.70 -7.28 -8.45
N SER A 267 0.46 -8.32 -9.24
CA SER A 267 1.04 -9.64 -9.02
C SER A 267 2.44 -9.74 -9.64
N ASN A 268 3.32 -10.43 -8.93
CA ASN A 268 4.70 -10.66 -9.34
C ASN A 268 5.01 -12.13 -9.66
N ILE A 269 3.96 -12.94 -9.86
CA ILE A 269 4.09 -14.34 -10.22
C ILE A 269 3.66 -14.53 -11.68
N ILE A 270 4.50 -15.12 -12.51
CA ILE A 270 4.19 -15.42 -13.92
C ILE A 270 3.24 -16.62 -14.03
N SER A 271 2.19 -16.52 -14.84
CA SER A 271 1.26 -17.62 -15.11
C SER A 271 1.71 -18.48 -16.30
N LYS A 272 1.12 -19.67 -16.45
CA LYS A 272 1.49 -20.64 -17.51
C LYS A 272 1.26 -20.10 -18.93
N ASN A 273 0.29 -19.21 -19.11
CA ASN A 273 -0.12 -18.68 -20.41
C ASN A 273 0.46 -17.28 -20.70
N GLU A 274 1.56 -16.92 -20.05
CA GLU A 274 2.24 -15.65 -20.26
C GLU A 274 3.64 -15.82 -20.85
N ASP A 275 3.99 -14.89 -21.74
CA ASP A 275 5.36 -14.76 -22.23
C ASP A 275 6.25 -14.11 -21.16
N GLN A 276 7.43 -14.69 -20.94
CA GLN A 276 8.34 -14.25 -19.90
C GLN A 276 8.85 -12.83 -20.15
N LEU A 277 9.21 -12.48 -21.39
CA LEU A 277 9.73 -11.15 -21.71
C LEU A 277 8.66 -10.07 -21.51
N ARG A 278 7.42 -10.37 -21.92
CA ARG A 278 6.26 -9.50 -21.68
C ARG A 278 5.99 -9.31 -20.19
N PHE A 279 6.10 -10.36 -19.37
CA PHE A 279 5.88 -10.28 -17.92
C PHE A 279 6.92 -9.37 -17.23
N HIS A 280 8.20 -9.51 -17.60
CA HIS A 280 9.28 -8.72 -16.97
C HIS A 280 9.32 -7.26 -17.44
N SER A 281 8.80 -6.97 -18.64
CA SER A 281 8.76 -5.62 -19.19
C SER A 281 7.49 -4.83 -18.83
N LYS A 282 6.54 -5.44 -18.12
CA LYS A 282 5.24 -4.84 -17.79
C LYS A 282 4.85 -5.13 -16.35
N SER A 283 3.73 -4.59 -15.90
CA SER A 283 3.13 -4.98 -14.62
C SER A 283 1.78 -5.62 -14.86
N VAL A 284 1.44 -6.64 -14.09
CA VAL A 284 0.18 -7.37 -14.22
C VAL A 284 -0.69 -7.03 -13.02
N ILE A 285 -1.90 -6.55 -13.29
CA ILE A 285 -2.91 -6.34 -12.26
C ILE A 285 -3.92 -7.48 -12.36
N ASP A 286 -4.05 -8.23 -11.27
CA ASP A 286 -5.12 -9.22 -11.06
C ASP A 286 -6.30 -8.53 -10.37
N ILE A 287 -7.52 -8.76 -10.85
CA ILE A 287 -8.76 -8.16 -10.31
C ILE A 287 -9.59 -9.22 -9.61
N TYR A 288 -10.02 -8.89 -8.40
CA TYR A 288 -10.87 -9.70 -7.54
C TYR A 288 -12.12 -8.91 -7.16
N GLU A 289 -13.24 -9.60 -6.99
CA GLU A 289 -14.47 -9.04 -6.42
C GLU A 289 -14.46 -9.17 -4.89
N LEU A 290 -14.72 -8.07 -4.18
CA LEU A 290 -14.64 -8.00 -2.72
C LEU A 290 -15.75 -8.74 -1.96
N GLU A 291 -16.86 -9.07 -2.60
CA GLU A 291 -17.94 -9.78 -1.92
C GLU A 291 -17.68 -11.29 -1.91
N SER A 292 -17.35 -11.83 -3.07
CA SER A 292 -17.08 -13.25 -3.28
C SER A 292 -15.62 -13.65 -3.03
N GLY A 293 -14.68 -12.71 -3.15
CA GLY A 293 -13.25 -12.98 -3.20
C GLY A 293 -12.77 -13.54 -4.53
N ASP A 294 -13.68 -13.71 -5.51
CA ASP A 294 -13.39 -14.36 -6.77
C ASP A 294 -12.43 -13.54 -7.64
N TYR A 295 -11.43 -14.21 -8.19
CA TYR A 295 -10.70 -13.69 -9.33
C TYR A 295 -11.60 -13.58 -10.57
N LYS A 296 -11.56 -12.42 -11.22
CA LYS A 296 -12.31 -12.19 -12.47
C LYS A 296 -11.41 -12.26 -13.70
N TYR A 297 -10.37 -11.42 -13.73
CA TYR A 297 -9.46 -11.31 -14.87
C TYR A 297 -8.20 -10.51 -14.50
N SER A 298 -7.24 -10.46 -15.42
CA SER A 298 -6.01 -9.70 -15.30
C SER A 298 -5.81 -8.79 -16.49
N PHE A 299 -5.02 -7.74 -16.32
CA PHE A 299 -4.58 -6.89 -17.41
C PHE A 299 -3.16 -6.40 -17.20
N TYR A 300 -2.51 -6.02 -18.31
CA TYR A 300 -1.17 -5.48 -18.28
C TYR A 300 -1.19 -3.95 -18.23
N ILE A 301 -0.37 -3.41 -17.34
CA ILE A 301 0.10 -2.03 -17.38
C ILE A 301 1.34 -1.98 -18.29
N PRO A 302 1.31 -1.22 -19.40
CA PRO A 302 2.46 -1.11 -20.28
C PRO A 302 3.62 -0.40 -19.56
N SER A 303 4.86 -0.69 -19.94
CA SER A 303 6.00 0.13 -19.52
C SER A 303 5.88 1.57 -20.06
N TYR A 304 6.50 2.50 -19.35
CA TYR A 304 6.70 3.87 -19.83
C TYR A 304 8.19 4.19 -19.86
N GLU A 305 8.71 4.56 -21.02
CA GLU A 305 10.15 4.87 -21.20
C GLU A 305 11.08 3.74 -20.70
N GLY A 306 10.65 2.48 -20.89
CA GLY A 306 11.39 1.30 -20.44
C GLY A 306 11.25 0.99 -18.93
N LEU A 307 10.51 1.80 -18.19
CA LEU A 307 10.26 1.64 -16.76
C LEU A 307 8.94 0.92 -16.50
N VAL A 308 8.95 0.05 -15.49
CA VAL A 308 7.75 -0.61 -14.96
C VAL A 308 7.02 0.29 -13.97
N MET A 309 5.74 0.01 -13.75
CA MET A 309 4.91 0.74 -12.80
C MET A 309 5.49 0.68 -11.38
N LYS A 310 5.51 1.83 -10.70
CA LYS A 310 5.86 1.96 -9.29
C LYS A 310 4.66 1.91 -8.36
N ASP A 311 3.61 2.63 -8.74
CA ASP A 311 2.41 2.78 -7.93
C ASP A 311 1.21 3.02 -8.83
N PHE A 312 0.02 2.79 -8.31
CA PHE A 312 -1.22 3.03 -9.04
C PHE A 312 -2.37 3.36 -8.10
N ALA A 313 -3.33 4.12 -8.63
CA ALA A 313 -4.59 4.38 -7.97
C ALA A 313 -5.73 4.35 -8.99
N PHE A 314 -6.90 3.99 -8.48
CA PHE A 314 -8.14 4.02 -9.24
C PHE A 314 -9.08 5.06 -8.65
N TYR A 315 -9.78 5.76 -9.54
CA TYR A 315 -10.97 6.50 -9.18
C TYR A 315 -12.02 6.37 -10.29
N ASN A 316 -13.14 5.71 -10.00
CA ASN A 316 -14.15 5.31 -10.98
C ASN A 316 -13.51 4.49 -12.13
N ASN A 317 -13.57 5.01 -13.36
CA ASN A 317 -13.00 4.36 -14.53
C ASN A 317 -11.62 4.93 -14.88
N THR A 318 -11.05 5.78 -14.03
CA THR A 318 -9.75 6.40 -14.26
C THR A 318 -8.68 5.64 -13.48
N LEU A 319 -7.64 5.20 -14.19
CA LEU A 319 -6.45 4.58 -13.62
C LEU A 319 -5.27 5.53 -13.76
N ALA A 320 -4.74 5.99 -12.63
CA ALA A 320 -3.49 6.74 -12.58
C ALA A 320 -2.33 5.78 -12.27
N VAL A 321 -1.31 5.76 -13.12
CA VAL A 321 -0.13 4.89 -13.00
C VAL A 321 1.12 5.73 -12.87
N LEU A 322 1.82 5.58 -11.75
CA LEU A 322 3.08 6.27 -11.47
C LEU A 322 4.28 5.45 -11.93
N TYR A 323 5.22 6.11 -12.60
CA TYR A 323 6.54 5.63 -12.99
C TYR A 323 7.61 6.57 -12.44
N ASP A 324 8.91 6.26 -12.57
CA ASP A 324 10.00 7.13 -12.10
C ASP A 324 10.00 8.51 -12.77
N GLN A 325 9.51 8.58 -14.00
CA GLN A 325 9.66 9.73 -14.91
C GLN A 325 8.33 10.41 -15.23
N GLY A 326 7.20 9.92 -14.69
CA GLY A 326 5.90 10.53 -14.97
C GLY A 326 4.71 9.69 -14.51
N ILE A 327 3.51 10.18 -14.80
CA ILE A 327 2.25 9.49 -14.56
C ILE A 327 1.53 9.31 -15.88
N ILE A 328 1.06 8.09 -16.14
CA ILE A 328 0.14 7.85 -17.25
C ILE A 328 -1.24 7.64 -16.67
N VAL A 329 -2.24 8.24 -17.31
CA VAL A 329 -3.64 8.05 -16.96
C VAL A 329 -4.33 7.28 -18.09
N PHE A 330 -5.05 6.23 -17.69
CA PHE A 330 -5.82 5.38 -18.59
C PHE A 330 -7.29 5.44 -18.19
N ASN A 331 -8.18 5.29 -19.18
CA ASN A 331 -9.57 4.97 -18.93
C ASN A 331 -9.77 3.45 -19.00
N MET A 332 -10.39 2.89 -17.97
CA MET A 332 -10.73 1.49 -17.94
C MET A 332 -12.08 1.22 -18.59
N GLY A 333 -12.16 0.15 -19.37
CA GLY A 333 -13.41 -0.37 -19.91
C GLY A 333 -14.21 -1.23 -18.92
N ILE A 334 -14.11 -1.00 -17.60
CA ILE A 334 -14.93 -1.74 -16.63
C ILE A 334 -16.36 -1.21 -16.72
N THR A 335 -17.25 -1.96 -17.35
CA THR A 335 -18.69 -1.72 -17.27
C THR A 335 -19.18 -2.22 -15.91
N LYS A 336 -19.80 -1.32 -15.12
CA LYS A 336 -20.62 -1.73 -13.97
C LYS A 336 -21.82 -2.49 -14.55
N ASN A 337 -21.80 -3.82 -14.46
CA ASN A 337 -23.00 -4.62 -14.72
C ASN A 337 -23.79 -4.76 -13.42
#